data_AF-A0A7C7QMK5-F1
#
_entry.id   AF-A0A7C7QMK5-F1
#
_cell.length_a   1.000
_cell.length_b   1.000
_cell.length_c   1.000
_cell.angle_alpha   90.00
_cell.angle_beta   90.00
_cell.angle_gamma   90.00
#
_symmetry.space_group_name_H-M   'P 1'
#
loop_
_entity.id
_entity.type
_entity.pdbx_description
1 polymer ?
#
loop_
_entity_poly.entity_id
_entity_poly.type
_entity_poly.pdbx_seq_one_letter_code
_entity_poly.pdbx_strand_id
1 'polypeptide(L)'
;MSNAVIVIPTYWTWGSERPDGLVEAIYDHPTPLDGESTLPRLLKSLTALEGPRFSVLVLTATTHPELEQAAADRVTGLIAPFRAHYPIAQATEAEAAFIRERHPGLADHVRMRGYAG
;
A
#
# COMPACT_ATOMS: atom_id res chain seq x y z
N MET A 1 25.52 -9.24 0.85
CA MET A 1 24.94 -8.03 0.23
C MET A 1 23.58 -7.82 0.88
N SER A 2 23.31 -6.66 1.46
CA SER A 2 22.00 -6.36 2.05
C SER A 2 20.95 -6.19 0.95
N ASN A 3 19.84 -6.90 1.07
CA ASN A 3 18.67 -6.72 0.21
C ASN A 3 17.88 -5.53 0.78
N ALA A 4 17.77 -4.43 0.04
CA ALA A 4 16.97 -3.29 0.48
C ALA A 4 15.48 -3.61 0.34
N VAL A 5 14.64 -3.02 1.20
CA VAL A 5 13.18 -3.12 1.06
C VAL A 5 12.64 -1.71 0.89
N ILE A 6 11.98 -1.47 -0.24
CA ILE A 6 11.27 -0.22 -0.52
C ILE A 6 9.84 -0.41 -0.04
N VAL A 7 9.44 0.33 0.99
CA VAL A 7 8.08 0.32 1.52
C VAL A 7 7.28 1.46 0.91
N ILE A 8 6.14 1.15 0.28
CA ILE A 8 5.30 2.11 -0.45
C ILE A 8 3.91 2.10 0.17
N PRO A 9 3.54 3.10 0.99
CA PRO A 9 2.16 3.23 1.43
C PRO A 9 1.25 3.73 0.31
N THR A 10 0.05 3.16 0.25
CA THR A 10 -1.05 3.57 -0.61
C THR A 10 -2.30 3.76 0.23
N TYR A 11 -3.05 4.82 -0.05
CA TYR A 11 -4.19 5.24 0.75
C TYR A 11 -5.44 5.21 -0.12
N TRP A 12 -6.48 4.53 0.33
CA TRP A 12 -7.67 4.28 -0.45
C TRP A 12 -8.93 4.74 0.28
N THR A 13 -9.84 5.36 -0.46
CA THR A 13 -11.14 5.79 0.06
C THR A 13 -12.29 5.31 -0.84
N TRP A 14 -13.51 5.63 -0.45
CA TRP A 14 -14.70 5.28 -1.19
C TRP A 14 -14.63 5.76 -2.64
N GLY A 15 -15.16 4.94 -3.55
CA GLY A 15 -15.29 5.31 -4.95
C GLY A 15 -16.37 6.36 -5.17
N SER A 16 -16.44 6.87 -6.40
CA SER A 16 -17.34 7.96 -6.78
C SER A 16 -18.84 7.65 -6.60
N GLU A 17 -19.23 6.37 -6.51
CA GLU A 17 -20.61 5.95 -6.23
C GLU A 17 -21.02 6.09 -4.75
N ARG A 18 -20.05 6.19 -3.83
CA ARG A 18 -20.30 6.35 -2.39
C ARG A 18 -19.36 7.42 -1.79
N PRO A 19 -19.36 8.66 -2.31
CA PRO A 19 -18.37 9.69 -1.95
C PRO A 19 -18.49 10.16 -0.49
N ASP A 20 -19.63 9.90 0.15
CA ASP A 20 -19.98 10.22 1.53
C ASP A 20 -19.88 9.02 2.49
N GLY A 21 -19.22 7.92 2.06
CA GLY A 21 -19.00 6.76 2.91
C GLY A 21 -18.23 7.12 4.20
N LEU A 22 -18.48 6.36 5.27
CA LEU A 22 -17.89 6.61 6.57
C LEU A 22 -16.35 6.59 6.52
N VAL A 23 -15.72 7.55 7.18
CA VAL A 23 -14.26 7.67 7.27
C VAL A 23 -13.86 7.56 8.74
N GLU A 24 -13.04 6.57 9.06
CA GLU A 24 -12.48 6.32 10.40
C GLU A 24 -10.98 6.67 10.48
N ALA A 25 -10.28 6.66 9.34
CA ALA A 25 -8.89 7.05 9.22
C ALA A 25 -8.72 8.18 8.19
N ILE A 26 -8.09 9.28 8.60
CA ILE A 26 -7.87 10.44 7.75
C ILE A 26 -6.50 10.36 7.12
N TYR A 27 -6.42 10.37 5.79
CA TYR A 27 -5.18 10.48 5.03
C TYR A 27 -5.22 11.74 4.17
N ASP A 28 -4.05 12.28 3.85
CA ASP A 28 -3.95 13.35 2.87
C ASP A 28 -4.10 12.71 1.48
N HIS A 29 -5.11 13.15 0.72
CA HIS A 29 -5.37 12.71 -0.65
C HIS A 29 -5.47 11.18 -0.87
N PRO A 30 -6.38 10.45 -0.18
CA PRO A 30 -6.61 9.05 -0.48
C PRO A 30 -7.17 8.90 -1.91
N THR A 31 -6.75 7.85 -2.60
CA THR A 31 -7.23 7.52 -3.96
C THR A 31 -8.60 6.85 -3.87
N PRO A 32 -9.64 7.34 -4.56
CA PRO A 32 -10.90 6.62 -4.68
C PRO A 32 -10.70 5.23 -5.27
N LEU A 33 -11.47 4.22 -4.86
CA LEU A 33 -11.32 2.84 -5.36
C LEU A 33 -11.42 2.72 -6.89
N ASP A 34 -12.29 3.53 -7.50
CA ASP A 34 -12.50 3.65 -8.95
C ASP A 34 -11.58 4.69 -9.61
N GLY A 35 -10.78 5.40 -8.81
CA GLY A 35 -9.84 6.42 -9.26
C GLY A 35 -8.60 5.86 -9.97
N GLU A 36 -7.93 6.75 -10.69
CA GLU A 36 -6.62 6.48 -11.26
C GLU A 36 -5.54 6.47 -10.17
N SER A 37 -4.72 5.42 -10.13
CA SER A 37 -3.62 5.30 -9.17
C SER A 37 -2.29 5.68 -9.80
N THR A 38 -1.45 6.39 -9.05
CA THR A 38 -0.07 6.68 -9.45
C THR A 38 0.90 5.52 -9.19
N LEU A 39 0.46 4.45 -8.52
CA LEU A 39 1.30 3.31 -8.15
C LEU A 39 1.95 2.63 -9.38
N PRO A 40 1.25 2.33 -10.49
CA PRO A 40 1.90 1.70 -11.65
C PRO A 40 3.01 2.55 -12.26
N ARG A 41 2.82 3.88 -12.32
CA ARG A 41 3.85 4.81 -12.81
C ARG A 41 5.09 4.78 -11.90
N LEU A 42 4.89 4.76 -10.59
CA LEU A 42 5.97 4.61 -9.61
C LEU A 42 6.71 3.27 -9.80
N LEU A 43 5.99 2.15 -9.82
CA LEU A 43 6.58 0.81 -9.98
C LEU A 43 7.35 0.66 -11.31
N LYS A 44 6.85 1.26 -12.39
CA LYS A 44 7.57 1.32 -13.67
C LYS A 44 8.87 2.10 -13.56
N SER A 45 8.91 3.18 -12.80
CA SER A 45 10.15 3.94 -12.61
C SER A 45 11.22 3.11 -11.87
N LEU A 46 10.81 2.25 -10.93
CA LEU A 46 11.73 1.37 -10.20
C LEU A 46 12.40 0.32 -11.08
N THR A 47 11.82 -0.05 -12.23
CA THR A 47 12.45 -1.03 -13.14
C THR A 47 13.71 -0.48 -13.82
N ALA A 48 13.92 0.83 -13.79
CA ALA A 48 15.09 1.49 -14.34
C ALA A 48 16.21 1.71 -13.31
N LEU A 49 16.01 1.31 -12.05
CA LEU A 49 17.03 1.47 -11.01
C LEU A 49 18.19 0.50 -11.25
N GLU A 50 19.39 1.06 -11.39
CA GLU A 50 20.65 0.33 -11.37
C GLU A 50 21.22 0.36 -9.95
N GLY A 51 21.58 -0.80 -9.39
CA GLY A 51 22.14 -0.85 -8.03
C GLY A 51 21.94 -2.18 -7.31
N PRO A 52 22.02 -2.18 -5.97
CA PRO A 52 21.76 -3.36 -5.15
C PRO A 52 20.37 -3.95 -5.41
N ARG A 53 20.25 -5.26 -5.20
CA ARG A 53 18.94 -5.92 -5.22
C ARG A 53 18.03 -5.34 -4.14
N PHE A 54 16.76 -5.19 -4.50
CA PHE A 54 15.72 -4.73 -3.60
C PHE A 54 14.45 -5.56 -3.76
N SER A 55 13.61 -5.49 -2.72
CA SER A 55 12.22 -5.95 -2.75
C SER A 55 11.29 -4.77 -2.50
N VAL A 56 10.04 -4.89 -2.95
CA VAL A 56 9.00 -3.88 -2.72
C VAL A 56 7.91 -4.44 -1.81
N LEU A 57 7.53 -3.67 -0.79
CA LEU A 57 6.36 -3.93 0.05
C LEU A 57 5.37 -2.77 -0.11
N VAL A 58 4.21 -3.05 -0.70
CA VAL A 58 3.12 -2.08 -0.80
C VAL A 58 2.23 -2.20 0.43
N LEU A 59 1.97 -1.10 1.13
CA LEU A 59 1.04 -1.07 2.24
C LEU A 59 -0.30 -0.52 1.74
N THR A 60 -1.37 -1.27 1.95
CA THR A 60 -2.73 -0.93 1.51
C THR A 60 -3.52 -0.40 2.69
N ALA A 61 -3.47 0.92 2.88
CA ALA A 61 -4.21 1.63 3.92
C ALA A 61 -5.56 2.10 3.38
N THR A 62 -6.61 1.96 4.19
CA THR A 62 -7.95 2.42 3.81
C THR A 62 -8.51 3.41 4.82
N THR A 63 -9.37 4.32 4.37
CA THR A 63 -10.08 5.27 5.24
C THR A 63 -11.13 4.59 6.12
N HIS A 64 -11.49 3.34 5.82
CA HIS A 64 -12.49 2.56 6.53
C HIS A 64 -12.23 1.04 6.37
N PRO A 65 -12.45 0.19 7.40
CA PRO A 65 -12.22 -1.26 7.31
C PRO A 65 -13.01 -1.96 6.19
N GLU A 66 -14.24 -1.54 5.91
CA GLU A 66 -15.06 -2.10 4.81
C GLU A 66 -14.40 -1.99 3.43
N LEU A 67 -13.47 -1.05 3.24
CA LEU A 67 -12.75 -0.87 1.99
C LEU A 67 -11.57 -1.84 1.83
N GLU A 68 -11.13 -2.50 2.90
CA GLU A 68 -9.84 -3.21 2.95
C GLU A 68 -9.74 -4.28 1.86
N GLN A 69 -10.76 -5.12 1.70
CA GLN A 69 -10.77 -6.17 0.67
C GLN A 69 -10.76 -5.58 -0.74
N ALA A 70 -11.62 -4.59 -1.01
CA ALA A 70 -11.72 -3.97 -2.34
C ALA A 70 -10.41 -3.23 -2.72
N ALA A 71 -9.78 -2.55 -1.75
CA ALA A 71 -8.50 -1.90 -1.95
C ALA A 71 -7.37 -2.92 -2.17
N ALA A 72 -7.35 -4.02 -1.42
CA ALA A 72 -6.38 -5.10 -1.60
C ALA A 72 -6.50 -5.75 -2.98
N ASP A 73 -7.72 -6.00 -3.46
CA ASP A 73 -7.95 -6.55 -4.80
C ASP A 73 -7.50 -5.56 -5.89
N ARG A 74 -7.80 -4.27 -5.71
CA ARG A 74 -7.33 -3.21 -6.60
C ARG A 74 -5.81 -3.15 -6.66
N VAL A 75 -5.13 -3.12 -5.52
CA VAL A 75 -3.67 -3.11 -5.44
C VAL A 75 -3.06 -4.38 -6.03
N THR A 76 -3.66 -5.55 -5.79
CA THR A 76 -3.27 -6.82 -6.43
C THR A 76 -3.19 -6.69 -7.94
N GLY A 77 -4.22 -6.13 -8.56
CA GLY A 77 -4.27 -5.88 -10.01
C GLY A 77 -3.19 -4.89 -10.48
N LEU A 78 -2.97 -3.81 -9.72
CA LEU A 78 -1.98 -2.78 -10.05
C LEU A 78 -0.53 -3.31 -9.99
N ILE A 79 -0.21 -4.19 -9.04
CA ILE A 79 1.16 -4.71 -8.85
C ILE A 79 1.46 -5.95 -9.69
N ALA A 80 0.44 -6.68 -10.15
CA ALA A 80 0.61 -7.96 -10.85
C ALA A 80 1.60 -7.90 -12.04
N PRO A 81 1.57 -6.88 -12.93
CA PRO A 81 2.52 -6.78 -14.03
C PRO A 81 3.99 -6.66 -13.59
N PHE A 82 4.24 -6.17 -12.37
CA PHE A 82 5.58 -5.87 -11.88
C PHE A 82 6.27 -7.05 -11.20
N ARG A 83 5.54 -8.14 -10.92
CA ARG A 83 6.07 -9.37 -10.30
C ARG A 83 7.17 -10.04 -11.12
N ALA A 84 7.23 -9.78 -12.43
CA ALA A 84 8.27 -10.28 -13.32
C ALA A 84 9.60 -9.49 -13.22
N HIS A 85 9.60 -8.29 -12.63
CA HIS A 85 10.77 -7.41 -12.60
C HIS A 85 11.54 -7.49 -11.28
N TYR A 86 10.85 -7.59 -10.15
CA TYR A 86 11.45 -7.68 -8.82
C TYR A 86 10.46 -8.31 -7.82
N PRO A 87 10.93 -8.84 -6.67
CA PRO A 87 10.05 -9.31 -5.61
C PRO A 87 9.16 -8.18 -5.10
N ILE A 88 7.84 -8.37 -5.22
CA ILE A 88 6.84 -7.40 -4.75
C ILE A 88 5.74 -8.12 -3.99
N ALA A 89 5.43 -7.61 -2.81
CA ALA A 89 4.33 -8.04 -1.96
C ALA A 89 3.45 -6.85 -1.58
N GLN A 90 2.23 -7.13 -1.13
CA GLN A 90 1.39 -6.16 -0.46
C GLN A 90 1.11 -6.61 0.97
N ALA A 91 0.76 -5.68 1.84
CA ALA A 91 0.18 -5.94 3.15
C ALA A 91 -0.98 -4.97 3.40
N THR A 92 -2.13 -5.47 3.85
CA THR A 92 -3.21 -4.64 4.39
C THR A 92 -2.89 -4.16 5.81
N GLU A 93 -3.77 -3.36 6.42
CA GLU A 93 -3.58 -2.94 7.82
C GLU A 93 -3.64 -4.13 8.79
N ALA A 94 -4.49 -5.13 8.55
CA ALA A 94 -4.53 -6.35 9.34
C ALA A 94 -3.19 -7.13 9.27
N GLU A 95 -2.63 -7.29 8.07
CA GLU A 95 -1.36 -7.99 7.87
C GLU A 95 -0.17 -7.19 8.45
N ALA A 96 -0.19 -5.86 8.28
CA ALA A 96 0.81 -4.98 8.86
C ALA A 96 0.75 -5.01 10.40
N ALA A 97 -0.44 -5.01 11.01
CA ALA A 97 -0.60 -5.15 12.46
C ALA A 97 0.04 -6.44 12.98
N PHE A 98 -0.16 -7.55 12.28
CA PHE A 98 0.47 -8.82 12.61
C PHE A 98 2.01 -8.76 12.52
N ILE A 99 2.56 -8.09 11.50
CA ILE A 99 4.01 -7.87 11.40
C ILE A 99 4.52 -7.07 12.59
N ARG A 100 3.81 -6.00 13.00
CA ARG A 100 4.21 -5.19 14.16
C ARG A 100 4.20 -5.98 15.46
N GLU A 101 3.20 -6.85 15.64
CA GLU A 101 3.09 -7.70 16.82
C GLU A 101 4.22 -8.74 16.89
N ARG A 102 4.49 -9.42 15.78
CA ARG A 102 5.47 -10.52 15.74
C ARG A 102 6.92 -10.05 15.58
N HIS A 103 7.11 -8.88 14.99
CA HIS A 103 8.41 -8.30 14.66
C HIS A 103 8.48 -6.84 15.11
N PRO A 104 8.56 -6.57 16.42
CA PRO A 104 8.53 -5.21 16.95
C PRO A 104 9.65 -4.30 16.42
N GLY A 105 10.80 -4.87 16.05
CA GLY A 105 11.90 -4.13 15.40
C GLY A 105 11.58 -3.58 14.00
N LEU A 106 10.48 -4.02 13.38
CA LEU A 106 10.00 -3.50 12.10
C LEU A 106 8.79 -2.57 12.26
N ALA A 107 8.32 -2.33 13.48
CA ALA A 107 7.00 -1.80 13.71
C ALA A 107 6.79 -0.39 13.12
N ASP A 108 7.82 0.44 13.15
CA ASP A 108 7.75 1.80 12.60
C ASP A 108 7.78 1.84 11.07
N HIS A 109 8.28 0.79 10.41
CA HIS A 109 8.36 0.70 8.95
C HIS A 109 7.06 0.24 8.30
N VAL A 110 6.18 -0.43 9.04
CA VAL A 110 4.89 -0.97 8.54
C VAL A 110 3.70 -0.31 9.23
N ARG A 111 3.85 0.95 9.62
CA ARG A 111 2.82 1.71 10.33
C ARG A 111 2.03 2.57 9.36
N MET A 112 0.74 2.30 9.21
CA MET A 112 -0.16 3.13 8.40
C MET A 112 -0.88 4.12 9.32
N ARG A 113 -0.19 5.20 9.72
CA ARG A 113 -0.80 6.25 10.54
C ARG A 113 -1.58 7.21 9.65
N GLY A 114 -2.88 7.34 9.88
CA GLY A 114 -3.65 8.52 9.46
C GLY A 114 -3.38 9.71 10.39
N TYR A 115 -3.84 10.89 9.99
CA TYR A 115 -3.99 12.01 10.92
C TYR A 115 -5.01 11.61 11.99
N ALA A 116 -4.67 11.84 13.26
CA ALA A 116 -5.65 11.72 14.34
C ALA A 116 -6.72 12.78 14.13
N GLY A 117 -7.99 12.35 14.05
CA GLY A 117 -9.14 13.22 14.27
C GLY A 117 -9.25 13.62 15.74
#